data_AF-Q5JD82-F1
#
_entry.id   AF-Q5JD82-F1
#
_cell.length_a   1.000
_cell.length_b   1.000
_cell.length_c   1.000
_cell.angle_alpha   90.00
_cell.angle_beta   90.00
_cell.angle_gamma   90.00
#
_symmetry.space_group_name_H-M   'P 1'
#
loop_
_entity.id
_entity.type
_entity.pdbx_description
1 polymer ?
#
loop_
_entity_poly.entity_id
_entity_poly.type
_entity_poly.pdbx_seq_one_letter_code
_entity_poly.pdbx_strand_id
1 'polypeptide(L)'
;MGQKIIVNGQEKQLPRVFRDEGELMEFLKEVVERALKDPDYQKEFFNRLGAPKSSFGIPVDLKKLGMRVDGVDVVRLEFRFEDGKFVLETAYPVDGWAVETFIPGRGGWQ
;
A
#
# COMPACT_ATOMS: atom_id res chain seq x y z
N MET A 1 -20.10 8.35 3.00
CA MET A 1 -19.65 7.85 1.68
C MET A 1 -18.19 7.48 1.83
N GLY A 2 -17.83 6.20 1.65
CA GLY A 2 -16.46 5.72 1.78
C GLY A 2 -15.58 6.17 0.62
N GLN A 3 -14.27 6.05 0.78
CA GLN A 3 -13.28 6.39 -0.22
C GLN A 3 -13.10 5.22 -1.20
N LYS A 4 -13.14 5.50 -2.51
CA LYS A 4 -12.96 4.50 -3.55
C LYS A 4 -11.47 4.42 -3.91
N ILE A 5 -10.95 3.21 -4.03
CA ILE A 5 -9.60 2.94 -4.53
C ILE A 5 -9.67 1.84 -5.59
N ILE A 6 -8.75 1.86 -6.56
CA ILE A 6 -8.63 0.78 -7.56
C ILE A 6 -7.44 -0.10 -7.17
N VAL A 7 -7.71 -1.37 -6.90
CA VAL A 7 -6.72 -2.39 -6.55
C VAL A 7 -6.79 -3.50 -7.58
N ASN A 8 -5.74 -3.68 -8.37
CA ASN A 8 -5.65 -4.71 -9.41
C ASN A 8 -6.85 -4.70 -10.37
N GLY A 9 -7.27 -3.49 -10.77
CA GLY A 9 -8.42 -3.27 -11.66
C GLY A 9 -9.80 -3.41 -11.00
N GLN A 10 -9.85 -3.69 -9.69
CA GLN A 10 -11.10 -3.79 -8.93
C GLN A 10 -11.31 -2.56 -8.05
N GLU A 11 -12.50 -1.97 -8.14
CA GLU A 11 -12.89 -0.89 -7.24
C GLU A 11 -13.16 -1.46 -5.83
N LYS A 12 -12.43 -0.96 -4.82
CA LYS A 12 -12.66 -1.26 -3.41
C LYS A 12 -13.08 0.01 -2.68
N GLN A 13 -14.02 -0.13 -1.75
CA GLN A 13 -14.50 0.98 -0.94
C GLN A 13 -13.90 0.86 0.47
N LEU A 14 -13.05 1.80 0.84
CA LEU A 14 -12.51 1.96 2.19
C LEU A 14 -13.33 2.97 2.99
N PRO A 15 -13.35 2.89 4.34
CA PRO A 15 -13.87 3.97 5.14
C PRO A 15 -13.12 5.26 4.80
N ARG A 16 -13.77 6.40 5.02
CA ARG A 16 -13.21 7.71 4.68
C ARG A 16 -12.12 8.07 5.69
N VAL A 17 -10.95 7.48 5.51
CA VAL A 17 -9.73 7.72 6.29
C VAL A 17 -9.05 9.01 5.82
N PHE A 18 -9.09 9.27 4.51
CA PHE A 18 -8.55 10.49 3.92
C PHE A 18 -9.69 11.43 3.49
N ARG A 19 -9.42 12.74 3.53
CA ARG A 19 -10.35 13.81 3.18
C ARG A 19 -10.70 13.79 1.71
N ASP A 20 -9.71 13.51 0.85
CA ASP A 20 -9.83 13.45 -0.60
C ASP A 20 -8.77 12.51 -1.24
N GLU A 21 -8.83 12.35 -2.56
CA GLU A 21 -7.90 11.51 -3.32
C GLU A 21 -6.47 12.08 -3.35
N GLY A 22 -6.31 13.40 -3.22
CA GLY A 22 -5.01 14.07 -3.15
C GLY A 22 -4.27 13.71 -1.87
N GLU A 23 -4.95 13.80 -0.72
CA GLU A 23 -4.38 13.40 0.58
C GLU A 23 -3.98 11.91 0.59
N LEU A 24 -4.78 11.04 -0.02
CA LEU A 24 -4.44 9.63 -0.19
C LEU A 24 -3.17 9.47 -1.05
N MET A 25 -3.07 10.19 -2.18
CA MET A 25 -1.88 10.11 -3.04
C MET A 25 -0.62 10.64 -2.36
N GLU A 26 -0.71 11.73 -1.61
CA GLU A 26 0.41 12.26 -0.82
C GLU A 26 0.86 11.25 0.24
N PHE A 27 -0.09 10.65 0.94
CA PHE A 27 0.18 9.59 1.90
C PHE A 27 0.89 8.40 1.26
N LEU A 28 0.38 7.86 0.14
CA LEU A 28 1.00 6.72 -0.54
C LEU A 28 2.40 7.07 -1.05
N LYS A 29 2.60 8.30 -1.56
CA LYS A 29 3.93 8.76 -1.97
C LYS A 29 4.90 8.81 -0.79
N GLU A 30 4.47 9.33 0.36
CA GLU A 30 5.30 9.37 1.56
C GLU A 30 5.66 7.96 2.07
N VAL A 31 4.69 7.04 2.06
CA VAL A 31 4.92 5.62 2.43
C VAL A 31 6.00 5.01 1.52
N VAL A 32 5.90 5.21 0.21
CA VAL A 32 6.89 4.72 -0.76
C VAL A 32 8.26 5.33 -0.52
N GLU A 33 8.36 6.65 -0.35
CA GLU A 33 9.63 7.33 -0.11
C GLU A 33 10.32 6.86 1.18
N ARG A 34 9.55 6.63 2.25
CA ARG A 34 10.09 6.13 3.52
C ARG A 34 10.46 4.64 3.42
N ALA A 35 9.61 3.82 2.81
CA ALA A 35 9.89 2.40 2.59
C ALA A 35 11.17 2.20 1.75
N LEU A 36 11.37 3.02 0.72
CA LEU A 36 12.58 2.98 -0.11
C LEU A 36 13.84 3.43 0.63
N LYS A 37 13.75 4.11 1.78
CA LYS A 37 14.91 4.50 2.61
C LYS A 37 15.20 3.48 3.71
N ASP A 38 14.26 2.61 4.02
CA ASP A 38 14.42 1.57 5.04
C ASP A 38 15.16 0.35 4.44
N PRO A 39 16.33 -0.03 4.98
CA PRO A 39 17.14 -1.11 4.43
C PRO A 39 16.47 -2.49 4.55
N ASP A 40 15.50 -2.69 5.43
CA ASP A 40 14.78 -3.96 5.51
C ASP A 40 13.80 -4.12 4.36
N TYR A 41 13.13 -3.04 3.95
CA TYR A 41 12.26 -3.07 2.78
C TYR A 41 13.06 -3.12 1.48
N GLN A 42 14.21 -2.45 1.39
CA GLN A 42 15.08 -2.51 0.22
C GLN A 42 15.56 -3.94 -0.09
N LYS A 43 15.83 -4.77 0.93
CA LYS A 43 16.25 -6.16 0.74
C LYS A 43 15.22 -6.98 -0.03
N GLU A 44 13.94 -6.63 0.05
CA GLU A 44 12.87 -7.34 -0.64
C GLU A 44 12.83 -7.10 -2.15
N PHE A 45 13.54 -6.08 -2.66
CA PHE A 45 13.60 -5.77 -4.09
C PHE A 45 14.45 -6.79 -4.87
N PHE A 46 15.38 -7.45 -4.18
CA PHE A 46 16.31 -8.41 -4.75
C PHE A 46 16.02 -9.82 -4.21
N ASN A 47 16.31 -10.83 -5.01
CA ASN A 47 16.28 -12.21 -4.55
C ASN A 47 17.58 -12.55 -3.77
N ARG A 48 17.65 -13.77 -3.20
CA ARG A 48 18.83 -14.23 -2.44
C ARG A 48 20.14 -14.25 -3.24
N LEU A 49 20.06 -14.19 -4.57
CA LEU A 49 21.20 -14.16 -5.49
C LEU A 49 21.55 -12.71 -5.94
N GLY A 50 20.88 -11.70 -5.40
CA GLY A 50 21.08 -10.30 -5.77
C GLY A 50 20.42 -9.88 -7.08
N ALA A 51 19.61 -10.74 -7.71
CA ALA A 51 18.90 -10.40 -8.93
C ALA A 51 17.57 -9.67 -8.62
N PRO A 52 17.17 -8.66 -9.41
CA PRO A 52 15.92 -7.94 -9.20
C PRO A 52 14.71 -8.87 -9.38
N LYS A 53 13.71 -8.75 -8.52
CA LYS A 53 12.43 -9.46 -8.66
C LYS A 53 11.59 -8.80 -9.77
N SER A 54 11.03 -9.60 -10.68
CA SER A 54 10.26 -9.10 -11.83
C SER A 54 8.93 -8.44 -11.44
N SER A 55 8.22 -9.01 -10.48
CA SER A 55 7.05 -8.42 -9.83
C SER A 55 6.95 -8.94 -8.41
N PHE A 56 6.70 -8.05 -7.44
CA PHE A 56 6.57 -8.42 -6.04
C PHE A 56 5.78 -7.37 -5.25
N GLY A 57 5.19 -7.78 -4.13
CA GLY A 57 4.52 -6.89 -3.20
C GLY A 57 5.22 -6.89 -1.84
N ILE A 58 5.38 -5.72 -1.24
CA ILE A 58 5.88 -5.55 0.12
C ILE A 58 4.79 -4.99 1.04
N PRO A 59 4.47 -5.67 2.16
CA PRO A 59 3.65 -5.10 3.22
C PRO A 59 4.50 -4.12 4.04
N VAL A 60 4.10 -2.85 4.04
CA VAL A 60 4.78 -1.78 4.75
C VAL A 60 3.97 -1.42 5.99
N ASP A 61 4.61 -1.60 7.14
CA ASP A 61 4.04 -1.26 8.45
C ASP A 61 4.26 0.24 8.67
N LEU A 62 3.15 0.98 8.81
CA LEU A 62 3.20 2.44 8.98
C LEU A 62 3.89 2.83 10.28
N LYS A 63 3.67 2.05 11.35
CA LYS A 63 4.29 2.28 12.66
C LYS A 63 5.81 2.11 12.58
N LYS A 64 6.29 1.13 11.81
CA LYS A 64 7.73 0.95 11.54
C LYS A 64 8.32 2.17 10.83
N LEU A 65 7.57 2.76 9.90
CA LEU A 65 7.98 3.98 9.22
C LEU A 65 7.81 5.28 10.04
N GLY A 66 7.37 5.19 11.31
CA GLY A 66 7.05 6.34 12.14
C GLY A 66 5.88 7.18 11.59
N MET A 67 4.99 6.55 10.84
CA MET A 67 3.76 7.12 10.31
C MET A 67 2.58 6.63 11.15
N ARG A 68 1.54 7.44 11.26
CA ARG A 68 0.30 7.06 11.94
C ARG A 68 -0.88 7.60 11.15
N VAL A 69 -1.71 6.69 10.66
CA VAL A 69 -3.00 6.99 10.04
C VAL A 69 -4.04 6.23 10.83
N ASP A 70 -5.09 6.93 11.27
CA ASP A 70 -6.16 6.26 12.01
C ASP A 70 -6.93 5.33 11.08
N GLY A 71 -7.05 4.05 11.45
CA GLY A 71 -7.76 3.05 10.65
C GLY A 71 -6.90 2.24 9.68
N VAL A 72 -5.65 2.63 9.43
CA VAL A 72 -4.74 1.90 8.54
C VAL A 72 -3.44 1.63 9.28
N ASP A 73 -3.06 0.36 9.37
CA ASP A 73 -1.82 -0.07 10.02
C ASP A 73 -0.77 -0.53 9.00
N VAL A 74 -1.20 -1.19 7.92
CA VAL A 74 -0.30 -1.73 6.88
C VAL A 74 -0.77 -1.33 5.48
N VAL A 75 0.18 -0.89 4.65
CA VAL A 75 0.00 -0.60 3.23
C VAL A 75 0.80 -1.59 2.41
N ARG A 76 0.17 -2.24 1.43
CA ARG A 76 0.86 -3.07 0.46
C ARG A 76 1.28 -2.23 -0.73
N LEU A 77 2.56 -2.27 -1.07
CA LEU A 77 3.12 -1.67 -2.28
C LEU A 77 3.47 -2.79 -3.26
N GLU A 78 2.93 -2.74 -4.46
CA GLU A 78 3.24 -3.70 -5.52
C GLU A 78 4.12 -3.05 -6.58
N PHE A 79 5.26 -3.67 -6.83
CA PHE A 79 6.29 -3.19 -7.73
C PHE A 79 6.46 -4.14 -8.91
N ARG A 80 6.85 -3.55 -10.04
CA ARG A 80 7.29 -4.26 -11.23
C ARG A 80 8.65 -3.77 -11.68
N PHE A 81 9.51 -4.69 -12.09
CA PHE A 81 10.81 -4.34 -12.65
C PHE A 81 10.69 -4.21 -14.17
N GLU A 82 10.78 -2.98 -14.68
CA GLU A 82 10.69 -2.64 -16.10
C GLU A 82 11.86 -1.74 -16.48
N ASP A 83 12.48 -2.00 -17.64
CA ASP A 83 13.57 -1.20 -18.21
C ASP A 83 14.71 -0.86 -17.21
N GLY A 84 15.07 -1.83 -16.37
CA GLY A 84 16.15 -1.68 -15.39
C GLY A 84 15.77 -0.89 -14.13
N LYS A 85 14.48 -0.61 -13.91
CA LYS A 85 13.97 0.18 -12.78
C LYS A 85 12.79 -0.52 -12.11
N PHE A 86 12.65 -0.30 -10.80
CA PHE A 86 11.44 -0.70 -10.08
C PHE A 86 10.39 0.40 -10.19
N VAL A 87 9.24 0.06 -10.74
CA VAL A 87 8.08 0.92 -10.91
C VAL A 87 7.02 0.47 -9.93
N LEU A 88 6.44 1.41 -9.16
CA LEU A 88 5.28 1.12 -8.32
C LEU A 88 4.06 0.99 -9.21
N GLU A 89 3.44 -0.19 -9.22
CA GLU A 89 2.26 -0.50 -10.01
C GLU A 89 0.98 -0.12 -9.24
N THR A 90 0.90 -0.48 -7.96
CA THR A 90 -0.22 -0.11 -7.11
C THR A 90 0.20 -0.03 -5.64
N ALA A 91 -0.56 0.73 -4.85
CA ALA A 91 -0.37 0.84 -3.41
C ALA A 91 -1.73 0.95 -2.73
N TYR A 92 -1.98 0.12 -1.72
CA TYR A 92 -3.27 0.09 -1.03
C TYR A 92 -3.18 -0.43 0.40
N PRO A 93 -4.04 0.07 1.32
CA PRO A 93 -4.19 -0.48 2.66
C PRO A 93 -4.59 -1.95 2.66
N VAL A 94 -3.95 -2.75 3.53
CA VAL A 94 -4.24 -4.20 3.69
C VAL A 94 -4.53 -4.60 5.13
N ASP A 95 -4.26 -3.74 6.10
CA ASP A 95 -4.53 -4.00 7.51
C ASP A 95 -4.91 -2.71 8.26
N GLY A 96 -5.62 -2.87 9.36
CA GLY A 96 -6.14 -1.82 10.24
C GLY A 96 -7.66 -1.87 10.41
N TRP A 97 -8.17 -1.26 11.48
CA TRP A 97 -9.59 -1.36 11.85
C TRP A 97 -10.56 -0.83 10.76
N ALA A 98 -10.12 0.15 9.96
CA ALA A 98 -10.89 0.65 8.84
C ALA A 98 -10.81 -0.29 7.61
N VAL A 99 -9.76 -1.10 7.51
CA VAL A 99 -9.63 -2.12 6.45
C VAL A 99 -10.44 -3.37 6.79
N GLU A 100 -10.41 -3.81 8.05
CA GLU A 100 -11.13 -5.00 8.52
C GLU A 100 -12.67 -4.86 8.51
N THR A 101 -13.18 -3.62 8.58
CA THR A 101 -14.61 -3.33 8.49
C THR A 101 -15.20 -3.48 7.07
N PHE A 102 -14.39 -3.86 6.09
CA PHE A 102 -14.85 -4.19 4.73
C PHE A 102 -15.23 -5.68 4.63
N ILE A 103 -16.54 -5.98 4.57
CA ILE A 103 -17.05 -7.36 4.38
C ILE A 103 -17.17 -7.67 2.88
N PRO A 104 -16.30 -8.52 2.29
CA PRO A 104 -16.39 -8.88 0.88
C PRO A 104 -17.58 -9.83 0.67
N GLY A 105 -18.69 -9.28 0.16
CA GLY A 105 -19.88 -10.06 -0.20
C GLY A 105 -21.23 -9.37 0.04
N ARG A 106 -21.29 -8.32 0.87
CA ARG A 106 -22.54 -7.58 1.15
C ARG A 106 -22.56 -6.12 0.72
N GLY A 107 -21.43 -5.57 0.24
CA GLY A 107 -21.37 -4.16 -0.18
C GLY A 107 -21.80 -3.18 0.93
N GLY A 108 -21.43 -3.46 2.19
CA GLY A 108 -21.84 -2.66 3.34
C GLY A 108 -20.86 -2.73 4.51
N TRP A 109 -20.91 -1.68 5.33
CA TRP A 109 -20.12 -1.44 6.55
C TRP A 109 -20.74 -2.18 7.75
N GLN A 110 -19.92 -2.62 8.71
CA GLN A 110 -20.38 -3.17 9.99
C GLN A 110 -20.41 -2.11 11.09
#